data_AF-A0A6I6JJK1-F1
#
_entry.id   AF-A0A6I6JJK1-F1
#
_cell.length_a   1.000
_cell.length_b   1.000
_cell.length_c   1.000
_cell.angle_alpha   90.00
_cell.angle_beta   90.00
_cell.angle_gamma   90.00
#
_symmetry.space_group_name_H-M   'P 1'
#
loop_
_entity.id
_entity.type
_entity.pdbx_description
1 polymer ?
#
loop_
_entity_poly.entity_id
_entity_poly.type
_entity_poly.pdbx_seq_one_letter_code
_entity_poly.pdbx_strand_id
1 'polypeptide(L)'
;MKKLKYILYTFAFLLLTASVYAQQQRFPKPEFDSGYTQPSTITPEPRALQLEYFDVLILAIFLAVASYLIIKKRSRRGILWLSVLALLYFGFYRNGCICSIGAIQNVTLSFFDATYAISITALLFFVLPLIVTLFYGRTFCAGVCPLGAIQDLVIIKPLSLPKWLNKTLGLIPYVYLSLAVLFAATGTDFIICRYDPFIGIFRMDAKALMIILGVAMLLMGMFIGRPYCRFLCPYGVLLSWMSRFSKRHLTITPSECIQCKLCSKSCPFDAIDYPTNEKEVVKSGLGPKRFITYALIIPLWIAAGVFVGVKSHTFLSKANPDVFLAELLISQPEVKNDPDNIDVQTFLASGKSMETLVEEAGIIQDKFYTGSMIAGGFLGLVIGMTLLNTVVFRKRQDYEPHKGNCYSCGRCMDYCPVEK
;
A
#
# COMPACT_ATOMS: atom_id res chain seq x y z
N MET A 1 -21.36 29.74 35.70
CA MET A 1 -22.58 29.58 34.86
C MET A 1 -22.31 29.47 33.35
N LYS A 2 -21.44 30.27 32.73
CA LYS A 2 -21.16 30.16 31.28
C LYS A 2 -20.50 28.83 30.87
N LYS A 3 -19.56 28.29 31.64
CA LYS A 3 -18.91 26.98 31.35
C LYS A 3 -19.86 25.79 31.41
N LEU A 4 -20.85 25.81 32.30
CA LEU A 4 -21.85 24.75 32.42
C LEU A 4 -22.82 24.71 31.22
N LYS A 5 -23.18 25.89 30.69
CA LYS A 5 -23.96 26.00 29.45
C LYS A 5 -23.20 25.45 28.25
N TYR A 6 -21.90 25.74 28.11
CA TYR A 6 -21.10 25.17 27.03
C TYR A 6 -21.00 23.64 27.10
N ILE A 7 -20.83 23.08 28.30
CA ILE A 7 -20.81 21.62 28.51
C ILE A 7 -22.16 21.00 28.14
N LEU A 8 -23.27 21.62 28.56
CA LEU A 8 -24.63 21.19 28.19
C LEU A 8 -24.91 21.29 26.68
N TYR A 9 -24.43 22.34 26.00
CA TYR A 9 -24.56 22.45 24.55
C TYR A 9 -23.71 21.44 23.80
N THR A 10 -22.49 21.14 24.25
CA THR A 10 -21.69 20.04 23.69
C THR A 10 -22.31 18.67 23.94
N PHE A 11 -22.92 18.46 25.11
CA PHE A 11 -23.59 17.20 25.45
C PHE A 11 -24.91 17.02 24.67
N ALA A 12 -25.66 18.10 24.47
CA ALA A 12 -26.86 18.11 23.63
C ALA A 12 -26.51 17.91 22.14
N PHE A 13 -25.41 18.47 21.66
CA PHE A 13 -24.91 18.27 20.29
C PHE A 13 -24.41 16.82 20.05
N LEU A 14 -23.78 16.21 21.06
CA LEU A 14 -23.41 14.79 21.06
C LEU A 14 -24.62 13.83 21.12
N LEU A 15 -25.71 14.23 21.77
CA LEU A 15 -26.95 13.43 21.82
C LEU A 15 -27.80 13.57 20.54
N LEU A 16 -27.79 14.74 19.90
CA LEU A 16 -28.47 14.97 18.62
C LEU A 16 -27.79 14.30 17.42
N THR A 17 -26.50 13.99 17.51
CA THR A 17 -25.78 13.24 16.47
C THR A 17 -25.93 11.71 16.62
N ALA A 18 -26.53 11.23 17.71
CA ALA A 18 -26.76 9.81 17.96
C ALA A 18 -28.09 9.27 17.40
N SER A 19 -28.95 10.12 16.82
CA SER A 19 -30.33 9.75 16.43
C SER A 19 -30.55 9.49 14.93
N VAL A 20 -29.49 9.35 14.12
CA VAL A 20 -29.64 9.02 12.69
C VAL A 20 -28.89 7.74 12.35
N TYR A 21 -29.39 6.61 12.85
CA TYR A 21 -29.15 5.30 12.25
C TYR A 21 -30.39 4.41 12.44
N ALA A 22 -31.48 4.80 11.78
CA ALA A 22 -32.54 3.87 11.42
C ALA A 22 -32.41 3.65 9.91
N GLN A 23 -31.68 2.61 9.53
CA GLN A 23 -31.59 2.18 8.15
C GLN A 23 -32.96 1.57 7.79
N GLN A 24 -33.82 2.38 7.18
CA GLN A 24 -35.16 1.95 6.79
C GLN A 24 -35.04 0.87 5.72
N GLN A 25 -35.50 -0.34 6.04
CA GLN A 25 -35.50 -1.49 5.16
C GLN A 25 -36.34 -1.16 3.91
N ARG A 26 -35.67 -0.84 2.80
CA ARG A 26 -36.31 -0.30 1.58
C ARG A 26 -37.08 -1.36 0.77
N PHE A 27 -36.89 -2.64 1.08
CA PHE A 27 -37.57 -3.76 0.44
C PHE A 27 -38.27 -4.64 1.48
N PRO A 28 -39.55 -5.01 1.26
CA PRO A 28 -40.23 -6.00 2.09
C PRO A 28 -39.51 -7.35 1.99
N LYS A 29 -39.53 -8.11 3.08
CA LYS A 29 -38.87 -9.41 3.15
C LYS A 29 -39.58 -10.38 2.18
N PRO A 30 -38.84 -11.20 1.40
CA PRO A 30 -39.43 -12.31 0.67
C PRO A 30 -40.10 -13.27 1.66
N GLU A 31 -41.35 -13.62 1.41
CA GLU A 31 -42.05 -14.66 2.18
C GLU A 31 -41.60 -16.02 1.63
N PHE A 32 -40.98 -16.85 2.47
CA PHE A 32 -40.59 -18.21 2.10
C PHE A 32 -41.70 -19.17 2.52
N ASP A 33 -42.25 -19.96 1.59
CA ASP A 33 -43.32 -20.94 1.85
C ASP A 33 -42.91 -22.06 2.82
N SER A 34 -41.62 -22.25 3.08
CA SER A 34 -41.08 -23.44 3.74
C SER A 34 -40.93 -23.35 5.27
N GLY A 35 -41.66 -22.47 5.97
CA GLY A 35 -41.58 -22.33 7.44
C GLY A 35 -40.18 -21.97 7.96
N TYR A 36 -39.30 -21.50 7.08
CA TYR A 36 -37.93 -21.12 7.39
C TYR A 36 -37.94 -19.81 8.19
N THR A 37 -37.65 -19.91 9.49
CA THR A 37 -37.41 -18.73 10.32
C THR A 37 -36.00 -18.22 10.02
N GLN A 38 -35.91 -17.12 9.27
CA GLN A 38 -34.63 -16.48 8.99
C GLN A 38 -33.95 -16.15 10.33
N PRO A 39 -32.70 -16.61 10.56
CA PRO A 39 -31.96 -16.24 11.76
C PRO A 39 -31.86 -14.72 11.80
N SER A 40 -32.11 -14.11 12.95
CA SER A 40 -31.93 -12.67 13.13
C SER A 40 -30.54 -12.32 12.65
N THR A 41 -30.44 -11.51 11.59
CA THR A 41 -29.16 -11.00 11.13
C THR A 41 -28.60 -10.17 12.26
N ILE A 42 -27.66 -10.74 13.01
CA ILE A 42 -26.79 -10.01 13.91
C ILE A 42 -25.90 -9.20 12.98
N THR A 43 -26.35 -8.02 12.56
CA THR A 43 -25.43 -7.00 12.08
C THR A 43 -24.66 -6.60 13.33
N PRO A 44 -23.38 -6.98 13.51
CA PRO A 44 -22.61 -6.47 14.63
C PRO A 44 -22.70 -4.96 14.58
N GLU A 45 -23.06 -4.32 15.70
CA GLU A 45 -23.15 -2.87 15.72
C GLU A 45 -21.84 -2.29 15.17
N PRO A 46 -21.90 -1.28 14.29
CA PRO A 46 -20.73 -0.54 13.88
C PRO A 46 -19.97 -0.17 15.15
N ARG A 47 -18.69 -0.54 15.22
CA ARG A 47 -17.85 -0.27 16.39
C ARG A 47 -18.06 1.21 16.74
N ALA A 48 -18.46 1.52 17.98
CA ALA A 48 -18.86 2.88 18.35
C ALA A 48 -17.84 3.89 17.79
N LEU A 49 -18.30 4.92 17.07
CA LEU A 49 -17.44 5.89 16.35
C LEU A 49 -16.25 6.38 17.19
N GLN A 50 -16.45 6.49 18.50
CA GLN A 50 -15.44 6.84 19.50
C GLN A 50 -14.22 5.90 19.48
N LEU A 51 -14.43 4.59 19.30
CA LEU A 51 -13.37 3.58 19.20
C LEU A 51 -12.56 3.75 17.90
N GLU A 52 -13.20 4.15 16.79
CA GLU A 52 -12.46 4.40 15.55
C GLU A 52 -11.53 5.61 15.65
N TYR A 53 -12.02 6.71 16.24
CA TYR A 53 -11.18 7.89 16.51
C TYR A 53 -10.08 7.56 17.52
N PHE A 54 -10.34 6.66 18.46
CA PHE A 54 -9.34 6.18 19.41
C PHE A 54 -8.21 5.42 18.70
N ASP A 55 -8.49 4.60 17.69
CA ASP A 55 -7.41 3.94 16.93
C ASP A 55 -6.56 4.93 16.15
N VAL A 56 -7.18 5.98 15.59
CA VAL A 56 -6.46 7.06 14.90
C VAL A 56 -5.57 7.81 15.88
N LEU A 57 -6.05 8.09 17.08
CA LEU A 57 -5.25 8.69 18.15
C LEU A 57 -4.05 7.81 18.50
N ILE A 58 -4.27 6.49 18.65
CA ILE A 58 -3.19 5.53 18.91
C ILE A 58 -2.19 5.52 17.75
N LEU A 59 -2.65 5.54 16.50
CA LEU A 59 -1.77 5.62 15.34
C LEU A 59 -0.89 6.87 15.39
N ALA A 60 -1.47 8.03 15.70
CA ALA A 60 -0.74 9.29 15.83
C ALA A 60 0.31 9.23 16.96
N ILE A 61 -0.05 8.65 18.12
CA ILE A 61 0.89 8.44 19.23
C ILE A 61 2.04 7.52 18.81
N PHE A 62 1.74 6.39 18.17
CA PHE A 62 2.76 5.45 17.71
C PHE A 62 3.71 6.09 16.68
N LEU A 63 3.18 6.88 15.74
CA LEU A 63 3.98 7.65 14.78
C LEU A 63 4.88 8.70 15.46
N ALA A 64 4.35 9.40 16.47
CA ALA A 64 5.12 10.38 17.23
C ALA A 64 6.24 9.72 18.04
N VAL A 65 5.94 8.62 18.74
CA VAL A 65 6.91 7.84 19.51
C VAL A 65 7.96 7.24 18.58
N ALA A 66 7.57 6.66 17.44
CA ALA A 66 8.51 6.13 16.45
C ALA A 66 9.48 7.23 15.98
N SER A 67 8.95 8.40 15.63
CA SER A 67 9.75 9.53 15.15
C SER A 67 10.70 10.05 16.23
N TYR A 68 10.26 10.14 17.48
CA TYR A 68 11.10 10.49 18.63
C TYR A 68 12.22 9.46 18.87
N LEU A 69 11.90 8.17 18.83
CA LEU A 69 12.85 7.08 19.06
C LEU A 69 13.93 7.01 17.97
N ILE A 70 13.57 7.30 16.73
CA ILE A 70 14.45 7.27 15.57
C ILE A 70 15.36 8.51 15.55
N ILE A 71 14.79 9.70 15.69
CA ILE A 71 15.52 10.95 15.43
C ILE A 71 16.25 11.44 16.67
N LYS A 72 15.57 11.46 17.83
CA LYS A 72 16.10 12.07 19.05
C LYS A 72 16.79 11.06 19.95
N LYS A 73 16.10 9.96 20.31
CA LYS A 73 16.63 8.94 21.23
C LYS A 73 17.63 8.00 20.55
N ARG A 74 17.50 7.79 19.23
CA ARG A 74 18.34 6.89 18.41
C ARG A 74 18.44 5.47 18.98
N SER A 75 17.30 4.88 19.34
CA SER A 75 17.26 3.57 20.03
C SER A 75 16.56 2.50 19.20
N ARG A 76 17.32 1.50 18.72
CA ARG A 76 16.77 0.33 18.03
C ARG A 76 15.88 -0.54 18.92
N ARG A 77 16.30 -0.77 20.17
CA ARG A 77 15.51 -1.55 21.15
C ARG A 77 14.12 -0.92 21.35
N GLY A 78 14.04 0.41 21.45
CA GLY A 78 12.77 1.12 21.55
C GLY A 78 11.87 0.90 20.32
N ILE A 79 12.44 0.98 19.11
CA ILE A 79 11.69 0.74 17.86
C ILE A 79 11.19 -0.70 17.79
N LEU A 80 11.99 -1.68 18.23
CA LEU A 80 11.61 -3.09 18.24
C LEU A 80 10.43 -3.33 19.19
N TRP A 81 10.46 -2.80 20.41
CA TRP A 81 9.34 -2.91 21.34
C TRP A 81 8.08 -2.20 20.81
N LEU A 82 8.23 -1.01 20.21
CA LEU A 82 7.12 -0.34 19.56
C LEU A 82 6.52 -1.18 18.43
N SER A 83 7.37 -1.85 17.64
CA SER A 83 6.94 -2.74 16.55
C SER A 83 6.15 -3.94 17.06
N VAL A 84 6.57 -4.54 18.17
CA VAL A 84 5.82 -5.63 18.82
C VAL A 84 4.46 -5.13 19.31
N LEU A 85 4.41 -3.98 19.98
CA LEU A 85 3.15 -3.38 20.43
C LEU A 85 2.23 -3.04 19.25
N ALA A 86 2.78 -2.51 18.16
CA ALA A 86 2.03 -2.17 16.96
C ALA A 86 1.49 -3.42 16.26
N LEU A 87 2.28 -4.51 16.26
CA LEU A 87 1.87 -5.82 15.74
C LEU A 87 0.72 -6.41 16.55
N LEU A 88 0.81 -6.37 17.88
CA LEU A 88 -0.26 -6.86 18.76
C LEU A 88 -1.54 -6.03 18.60
N TYR A 89 -1.41 -4.70 18.54
CA TYR A 89 -2.56 -3.80 18.44
C TYR A 89 -3.15 -3.73 17.02
N PHE A 90 -2.39 -3.25 16.03
CA PHE A 90 -2.89 -3.06 14.66
C PHE A 90 -2.95 -4.36 13.85
N GLY A 91 -2.11 -5.35 14.18
CA GLY A 91 -2.15 -6.67 13.57
C GLY A 91 -3.28 -7.50 14.19
N PHE A 92 -3.05 -8.06 15.37
CA PHE A 92 -3.95 -9.07 15.95
C PHE A 92 -5.23 -8.50 16.57
N TYR A 93 -5.16 -7.44 17.39
CA TYR A 93 -6.37 -6.88 18.02
C TYR A 93 -7.30 -6.20 17.01
N ARG A 94 -6.74 -5.54 15.99
CA ARG A 94 -7.48 -4.89 14.90
C ARG A 94 -7.69 -5.79 13.68
N ASN A 95 -7.22 -7.05 13.72
CA ASN A 95 -7.29 -7.98 12.60
C ASN A 95 -6.72 -7.41 11.28
N GLY A 96 -5.74 -6.51 11.36
CA GLY A 96 -5.16 -5.83 10.20
C GLY A 96 -6.01 -4.70 9.59
N CYS A 97 -7.16 -4.33 10.18
CA CYS A 97 -8.07 -3.31 9.65
C CYS A 97 -8.26 -2.11 10.62
N ILE A 98 -8.18 -0.85 10.17
CA ILE A 98 -7.98 -0.35 8.82
C ILE A 98 -6.48 -0.33 8.47
N CYS A 99 -6.10 -0.89 7.33
CA CYS A 99 -4.71 -0.85 6.86
C CYS A 99 -4.46 0.38 5.98
N SER A 100 -3.37 1.11 6.23
CA SER A 100 -2.95 2.24 5.39
C SER A 100 -2.66 1.83 3.94
N ILE A 101 -2.37 0.54 3.70
CA ILE A 101 -2.04 0.00 2.38
C ILE A 101 -3.31 -0.16 1.53
N GLY A 102 -4.33 -0.86 2.05
CA GLY A 102 -5.62 -1.00 1.38
C GLY A 102 -6.39 0.32 1.30
N ALA A 103 -6.12 1.27 2.20
CA ALA A 103 -6.71 2.61 2.14
C ALA A 103 -6.38 3.37 0.84
N ILE A 104 -5.31 3.02 0.10
CA ILE A 104 -5.04 3.57 -1.23
C ILE A 104 -6.25 3.39 -2.14
N GLN A 105 -6.78 2.17 -2.22
CA GLN A 105 -7.89 1.85 -3.12
C GLN A 105 -9.20 2.47 -2.66
N ASN A 106 -9.42 2.60 -1.34
CA ASN A 106 -10.60 3.30 -0.80
C ASN A 106 -10.56 4.79 -1.16
N VAL A 107 -9.39 5.42 -1.04
CA VAL A 107 -9.18 6.82 -1.44
C VAL A 107 -9.37 6.97 -2.94
N THR A 108 -8.80 6.06 -3.75
CA THR A 108 -8.99 6.07 -5.20
C THR A 108 -10.47 5.94 -5.57
N LEU A 109 -11.19 4.97 -5.04
CA LEU A 109 -12.61 4.80 -5.35
C LEU A 109 -13.42 6.05 -5.00
N SER A 110 -13.15 6.68 -3.85
CA SER A 110 -13.81 7.94 -3.44
C SER A 110 -13.55 9.12 -4.39
N PHE A 111 -12.46 9.11 -5.16
CA PHE A 111 -12.19 10.14 -6.18
C PHE A 111 -12.92 9.88 -7.50
N PHE A 112 -13.17 8.62 -7.85
CA PHE A 112 -13.74 8.23 -9.16
C PHE A 112 -15.23 7.89 -9.10
N ASP A 113 -15.76 7.58 -7.92
CA ASP A 113 -17.17 7.32 -7.68
C ASP A 113 -17.75 8.35 -6.69
N ALA A 114 -18.62 9.22 -7.18
CA ALA A 114 -19.27 10.25 -6.38
C ALA A 114 -20.26 9.68 -5.34
N THR A 115 -20.69 8.44 -5.50
CA THR A 115 -21.60 7.77 -4.56
C THR A 115 -20.86 7.13 -3.37
N TYR A 116 -19.55 6.89 -3.52
CA TYR A 116 -18.74 6.26 -2.49
C TYR A 116 -18.18 7.29 -1.49
N ALA A 117 -18.68 7.26 -0.26
CA ALA A 117 -18.18 8.07 0.84
C ALA A 117 -17.13 7.32 1.67
N ILE A 118 -15.89 7.81 1.69
CA ILE A 118 -14.83 7.28 2.54
C ILE A 118 -15.01 7.73 4.01
N SER A 119 -14.80 6.81 4.96
CA SER A 119 -14.78 7.18 6.38
C SER A 119 -13.59 8.10 6.68
N ILE A 120 -13.81 9.10 7.55
CA ILE A 120 -12.75 10.02 8.00
C ILE A 120 -11.60 9.23 8.64
N THR A 121 -11.92 8.15 9.34
CA THR A 121 -10.94 7.27 10.00
C THR A 121 -10.06 6.58 8.97
N ALA A 122 -10.61 6.02 7.90
CA ALA A 122 -9.81 5.42 6.82
C ALA A 122 -8.91 6.44 6.11
N LEU A 123 -9.41 7.65 5.87
CA LEU A 123 -8.63 8.74 5.30
C LEU A 123 -7.45 9.13 6.21
N LEU A 124 -7.68 9.24 7.52
CA LEU A 124 -6.61 9.57 8.48
C LEU A 124 -5.57 8.45 8.59
N PHE A 125 -5.96 7.18 8.54
CA PHE A 125 -5.04 6.04 8.47
C PHE A 125 -4.16 6.06 7.20
N PHE A 126 -4.66 6.62 6.10
CA PHE A 126 -3.89 6.81 4.86
C PHE A 126 -2.96 8.03 4.92
N VAL A 127 -3.47 9.18 5.36
CA VAL A 127 -2.78 10.48 5.28
C VAL A 127 -1.74 10.67 6.40
N LEU A 128 -2.04 10.26 7.64
CA LEU A 128 -1.14 10.51 8.77
C LEU A 128 0.27 9.93 8.56
N PRO A 129 0.45 8.67 8.11
CA PRO A 129 1.79 8.16 7.89
C PRO A 129 2.50 8.83 6.70
N LEU A 130 1.78 9.33 5.69
CA LEU A 130 2.37 10.11 4.58
C LEU A 130 2.91 11.45 5.08
N ILE A 131 2.12 12.19 5.89
CA ILE A 131 2.54 13.46 6.48
C ILE A 131 3.77 13.26 7.36
N VAL A 132 3.73 12.27 8.27
CA VAL A 132 4.87 11.98 9.14
C VAL A 132 6.10 11.60 8.31
N THR A 133 5.91 10.83 7.22
CA THR A 133 7.01 10.45 6.32
C THR A 133 7.62 11.62 5.57
N LEU A 134 6.80 12.59 5.18
CA LEU A 134 7.25 13.83 4.56
C LEU A 134 8.17 14.64 5.48
N PHE A 135 7.98 14.61 6.80
CA PHE A 135 8.83 15.37 7.73
C PHE A 135 10.01 14.56 8.30
N TYR A 136 9.76 13.30 8.65
CA TYR A 136 10.63 12.48 9.50
C TYR A 136 11.22 11.24 8.80
N GLY A 137 10.96 11.07 7.51
CA GLY A 137 11.30 9.84 6.77
C GLY A 137 10.37 8.68 7.15
N ARG A 138 10.66 7.48 6.67
CA ARG A 138 9.74 6.31 6.77
C ARG A 138 9.61 5.69 8.18
N THR A 139 9.30 6.50 9.19
CA THR A 139 9.13 6.08 10.59
C THR A 139 7.93 5.16 10.80
N PHE A 140 6.88 5.29 9.96
CA PHE A 140 5.76 4.35 9.94
C PHE A 140 6.21 2.93 9.63
N CYS A 141 7.03 2.76 8.59
CA CYS A 141 7.60 1.46 8.26
C CYS A 141 8.53 0.96 9.36
N ALA A 142 9.26 1.84 10.05
CA ALA A 142 10.25 1.44 11.04
C ALA A 142 9.67 0.60 12.18
N GLY A 143 8.51 0.98 12.72
CA GLY A 143 7.90 0.24 13.83
C GLY A 143 6.43 0.48 14.13
N VAL A 144 5.66 1.07 13.20
CA VAL A 144 4.21 1.26 13.37
C VAL A 144 3.41 0.33 12.45
N CYS A 145 3.92 0.05 11.25
CA CYS A 145 3.27 -0.85 10.30
C CYS A 145 3.33 -2.31 10.79
N PRO A 146 2.19 -2.99 11.05
CA PRO A 146 2.19 -4.37 11.55
C PRO A 146 2.77 -5.37 10.53
N LEU A 147 2.53 -5.15 9.23
CA LEU A 147 3.14 -5.97 8.16
C LEU A 147 4.67 -5.84 8.14
N GLY A 148 5.18 -4.63 8.38
CA GLY A 148 6.62 -4.40 8.50
C GLY A 148 7.19 -5.03 9.76
N ALA A 149 6.47 -4.94 10.87
CA ALA A 149 6.88 -5.46 12.18
C ALA A 149 7.02 -6.99 12.16
N ILE A 150 6.02 -7.73 11.67
CA ILE A 150 6.08 -9.20 11.62
C ILE A 150 7.27 -9.69 10.78
N GLN A 151 7.54 -9.02 9.65
CA GLN A 151 8.69 -9.34 8.81
C GLN A 151 10.04 -8.93 9.43
N ASP A 152 10.09 -7.89 10.26
CA ASP A 152 11.33 -7.44 10.91
C ASP A 152 11.76 -8.37 12.04
N LEU A 153 10.79 -9.01 12.71
CA LEU A 153 10.99 -9.94 13.82
C LEU A 153 11.52 -11.30 13.37
N VAL A 154 11.19 -11.74 12.15
CA VAL A 154 11.65 -13.04 11.61
C VAL A 154 13.04 -12.97 10.96
N ILE A 155 13.67 -11.78 10.88
CA ILE A 155 14.99 -11.63 10.24
C ILE A 155 16.06 -12.30 11.12
N ILE A 156 16.64 -13.41 10.62
CA ILE A 156 17.74 -14.11 11.30
C ILE A 156 19.08 -13.71 10.68
N LYS A 157 19.26 -13.97 9.38
CA LYS A 157 20.53 -13.77 8.69
C LYS A 157 20.28 -13.03 7.37
N PRO A 158 20.28 -11.69 7.38
CA PRO A 158 20.01 -10.92 6.17
C PRO A 158 21.10 -11.14 5.13
N LEU A 159 20.69 -11.52 3.92
CA LEU A 159 21.53 -11.64 2.74
C LEU A 159 21.37 -10.38 1.89
N SER A 160 22.48 -9.83 1.41
CA SER A 160 22.46 -8.74 0.44
C SER A 160 22.11 -9.28 -0.94
N LEU A 161 21.25 -8.54 -1.67
CA LEU A 161 20.87 -8.91 -3.02
C LEU A 161 21.75 -8.22 -4.06
N PRO A 162 22.02 -8.86 -5.21
CA PRO A 162 22.73 -8.20 -6.30
C PRO A 162 21.93 -6.96 -6.76
N LYS A 163 22.66 -5.87 -7.04
CA LYS A 163 22.06 -4.55 -7.35
C LYS A 163 21.05 -4.59 -8.49
N TRP A 164 21.30 -5.41 -9.52
CA TRP A 164 20.39 -5.57 -10.65
C TRP A 164 19.05 -6.19 -10.21
N LEU A 165 19.08 -7.28 -9.44
CA LEU A 165 17.87 -7.94 -8.95
C LEU A 165 17.04 -7.02 -8.04
N ASN A 166 17.70 -6.30 -7.13
CA ASN A 166 17.02 -5.35 -6.25
C ASN A 166 16.34 -4.21 -7.04
N LYS A 167 16.98 -3.71 -8.10
CA LYS A 167 16.39 -2.67 -8.96
C LYS A 167 15.21 -3.20 -9.76
N THR A 168 15.34 -4.37 -10.37
CA THR A 168 14.26 -4.98 -11.19
C THR A 168 13.05 -5.33 -10.33
N LEU A 169 13.24 -6.02 -9.21
CA LEU A 169 12.14 -6.34 -8.29
C LEU A 169 11.57 -5.07 -7.62
N GLY A 170 12.38 -4.02 -7.48
CA GLY A 170 11.94 -2.71 -6.98
C GLY A 170 10.97 -1.97 -7.91
N LEU A 171 10.75 -2.44 -9.15
CA LEU A 171 9.71 -1.93 -10.06
C LEU A 171 8.33 -2.56 -9.79
N ILE A 172 8.28 -3.75 -9.21
CA ILE A 172 7.03 -4.48 -8.95
C ILE A 172 6.05 -3.67 -8.08
N PRO A 173 6.47 -2.98 -6.99
CA PRO A 173 5.57 -2.13 -6.21
C PRO A 173 4.88 -1.03 -7.03
N TYR A 174 5.55 -0.50 -8.06
CA TYR A 174 4.99 0.52 -8.95
C TYR A 174 3.93 -0.09 -9.87
N VAL A 175 4.21 -1.27 -10.44
CA VAL A 175 3.22 -2.02 -11.25
C VAL A 175 1.99 -2.35 -10.40
N TYR A 176 2.20 -2.85 -9.19
CA TYR A 176 1.11 -3.20 -8.29
C TYR A 176 0.30 -1.98 -7.84
N LEU A 177 0.95 -0.83 -7.57
CA LEU A 177 0.26 0.43 -7.31
C LEU A 177 -0.59 0.86 -8.51
N SER A 178 -0.06 0.80 -9.73
CA SER A 178 -0.80 1.17 -10.94
C SER A 178 -2.02 0.30 -11.16
N LEU A 179 -1.89 -1.02 -11.01
CA LEU A 179 -3.02 -1.95 -11.12
C LEU A 179 -4.05 -1.73 -10.00
N ALA A 180 -3.60 -1.50 -8.76
CA ALA A 180 -4.50 -1.24 -7.63
C ALA A 180 -5.32 0.03 -7.83
N VAL A 181 -4.70 1.10 -8.34
CA VAL A 181 -5.39 2.36 -8.68
C VAL A 181 -6.33 2.14 -9.87
N LEU A 182 -5.91 1.42 -10.92
CA LEU A 182 -6.75 1.13 -12.08
C LEU A 182 -8.03 0.37 -11.70
N PHE A 183 -7.91 -0.72 -10.94
CA PHE A 183 -9.07 -1.52 -10.53
C PHE A 183 -9.98 -0.79 -9.53
N ALA A 184 -9.41 0.02 -8.65
CA ALA A 184 -10.21 0.85 -7.74
C ALA A 184 -10.93 1.97 -8.47
N ALA A 185 -10.28 2.65 -9.42
CA ALA A 185 -10.87 3.73 -10.21
C ALA A 185 -12.00 3.25 -11.14
N THR A 186 -11.93 2.00 -11.59
CA THR A 186 -12.97 1.36 -12.41
C THR A 186 -14.06 0.68 -11.59
N GLY A 187 -13.97 0.68 -10.25
CA GLY A 187 -14.94 0.03 -9.36
C GLY A 187 -14.94 -1.50 -9.45
N THR A 188 -13.85 -2.10 -9.94
CA THR A 188 -13.80 -3.54 -10.25
C THR A 188 -13.43 -4.40 -9.04
N ASP A 189 -12.25 -4.18 -8.45
CA ASP A 189 -11.78 -5.02 -7.34
C ASP A 189 -10.72 -4.32 -6.46
N PHE A 190 -10.69 -4.72 -5.19
CA PHE A 190 -9.71 -4.31 -4.19
C PHE A 190 -8.57 -5.32 -4.09
N ILE A 191 -7.75 -5.42 -5.14
CA ILE A 191 -6.66 -6.40 -5.25
C ILE A 191 -5.67 -6.39 -4.08
N ILE A 192 -5.49 -5.25 -3.39
CA ILE A 192 -4.61 -5.16 -2.21
C ILE A 192 -5.19 -6.00 -1.08
N CYS A 193 -6.44 -5.74 -0.72
CA CYS A 193 -7.10 -6.44 0.39
C CYS A 193 -7.37 -7.92 0.05
N ARG A 194 -7.65 -8.23 -1.23
CA ARG A 194 -7.95 -9.58 -1.69
C ARG A 194 -6.74 -10.51 -1.74
N TYR A 195 -5.53 -9.98 -1.93
CA TYR A 195 -4.31 -10.78 -2.04
C TYR A 195 -3.26 -10.49 -0.95
N ASP A 196 -3.61 -9.74 0.10
CA ASP A 196 -2.69 -9.47 1.20
C ASP A 196 -2.37 -10.76 1.97
N PRO A 197 -1.10 -11.23 1.97
CA PRO A 197 -0.70 -12.46 2.65
C PRO A 197 -0.82 -12.39 4.17
N PHE A 198 -0.73 -11.19 4.76
CA PHE A 198 -0.60 -11.00 6.21
C PHE A 198 -1.94 -10.73 6.87
N ILE A 199 -2.89 -10.10 6.17
CA ILE A 199 -4.24 -9.89 6.70
C ILE A 199 -4.90 -11.23 7.06
N GLY A 200 -4.69 -12.26 6.22
CA GLY A 200 -5.18 -13.61 6.52
C GLY A 200 -4.60 -14.19 7.83
N ILE A 201 -3.31 -13.96 8.08
CA ILE A 201 -2.64 -14.37 9.33
C ILE A 201 -3.23 -13.62 10.53
N PHE A 202 -3.46 -12.31 10.40
CA PHE A 202 -4.00 -11.49 11.48
C PHE A 202 -5.45 -11.82 11.82
N ARG A 203 -6.26 -12.23 10.84
CA ARG A 203 -7.67 -12.59 11.01
C ARG A 203 -7.87 -14.01 11.54
N MET A 204 -6.84 -14.87 11.48
CA MET A 204 -6.95 -16.31 11.72
C MET A 204 -8.05 -17.00 10.88
N ASP A 205 -8.44 -16.36 9.78
CA ASP A 205 -9.52 -16.77 8.88
C ASP A 205 -9.09 -16.41 7.46
N ALA A 206 -8.42 -17.35 6.81
CA ALA A 206 -7.77 -17.12 5.52
C ALA A 206 -7.90 -18.32 4.61
N LYS A 207 -8.13 -18.05 3.33
CA LYS A 207 -8.07 -19.06 2.27
C LYS A 207 -6.67 -19.66 2.22
N ALA A 208 -6.56 -20.96 1.91
CA ALA A 208 -5.29 -21.68 1.88
C ALA A 208 -4.19 -20.96 1.08
N LEU A 209 -4.55 -20.35 -0.07
CA LEU A 209 -3.63 -19.55 -0.89
C LEU A 209 -2.98 -18.39 -0.12
N MET A 210 -3.74 -17.63 0.66
CA MET A 210 -3.22 -16.49 1.43
C MET A 210 -2.26 -16.95 2.51
N ILE A 211 -2.56 -18.07 3.17
CA ILE A 211 -1.71 -18.65 4.22
C ILE A 211 -0.39 -19.11 3.60
N ILE A 212 -0.44 -19.86 2.50
CA ILE A 212 0.76 -20.34 1.80
C ILE A 212 1.63 -19.15 1.36
N LEU A 213 1.02 -18.12 0.78
CA LEU A 213 1.73 -16.90 0.37
C LEU A 213 2.38 -16.21 1.58
N GLY A 214 1.65 -16.04 2.68
CA GLY A 214 2.16 -15.37 3.89
C GLY A 214 3.28 -16.13 4.58
N VAL A 215 3.14 -17.45 4.72
CA VAL A 215 4.20 -18.31 5.26
C VAL A 215 5.43 -18.28 4.35
N ALA A 216 5.26 -18.41 3.03
CA ALA A 216 6.36 -18.32 2.08
C ALA A 216 7.10 -16.97 2.17
N MET A 217 6.36 -15.86 2.33
CA MET A 217 6.96 -14.54 2.51
C MET A 217 7.69 -14.40 3.85
N LEU A 218 7.20 -15.00 4.93
CA LEU A 218 7.89 -15.00 6.23
C LEU A 218 9.17 -15.84 6.20
N LEU A 219 9.12 -17.02 5.58
CA LEU A 219 10.29 -17.88 5.38
C LEU A 219 11.35 -17.17 4.52
N MET A 220 10.94 -16.54 3.42
CA MET A 220 11.83 -15.69 2.63
C MET A 220 12.36 -14.50 3.45
N GLY A 221 11.51 -13.94 4.32
CA GLY A 221 11.82 -12.84 5.24
C GLY A 221 12.95 -13.12 6.24
N MET A 222 13.24 -14.40 6.51
CA MET A 222 14.36 -14.79 7.38
C MET A 222 15.72 -14.41 6.79
N PHE A 223 15.82 -14.44 5.46
CA PHE A 223 17.05 -14.18 4.70
C PHE A 223 17.01 -12.86 3.94
N ILE A 224 15.86 -12.51 3.35
CA ILE A 224 15.68 -11.26 2.61
C ILE A 224 14.94 -10.29 3.53
N GLY A 225 15.55 -9.17 3.91
CA GLY A 225 14.89 -8.22 4.81
C GLY A 225 13.60 -7.65 4.21
N ARG A 226 12.46 -7.94 4.86
CA ARG A 226 11.11 -7.42 4.55
C ARG A 226 10.72 -7.54 3.06
N PRO A 227 10.59 -8.76 2.51
CA PRO A 227 10.36 -8.97 1.07
C PRO A 227 9.07 -8.31 0.58
N TYR A 228 7.99 -8.31 1.38
CA TYR A 228 6.75 -7.64 1.00
C TYR A 228 6.92 -6.11 0.96
N CYS A 229 7.53 -5.52 1.98
CA CYS A 229 7.74 -4.06 1.99
C CYS A 229 8.68 -3.57 0.88
N ARG A 230 9.56 -4.45 0.38
CA ARG A 230 10.55 -4.16 -0.66
C ARG A 230 10.00 -4.37 -2.07
N PHE A 231 9.22 -5.42 -2.28
CA PHE A 231 8.85 -5.87 -3.63
C PHE A 231 7.35 -5.88 -3.93
N LEU A 232 6.47 -5.83 -2.93
CA LEU A 232 5.02 -5.86 -3.16
C LEU A 232 4.28 -4.63 -2.64
N CYS A 233 4.73 -3.99 -1.56
CA CYS A 233 3.95 -2.96 -0.88
C CYS A 233 3.75 -1.68 -1.74
N PRO A 234 2.52 -1.40 -2.22
CA PRO A 234 2.25 -0.23 -3.06
C PRO A 234 2.30 1.07 -2.25
N TYR A 235 1.92 1.02 -0.97
CA TYR A 235 2.05 2.15 -0.04
C TYR A 235 3.52 2.53 0.21
N GLY A 236 4.43 1.55 0.11
CA GLY A 236 5.87 1.78 0.18
C GLY A 236 6.39 2.71 -0.92
N VAL A 237 5.74 2.75 -2.09
CA VAL A 237 6.06 3.68 -3.18
C VAL A 237 5.74 5.11 -2.79
N LEU A 238 4.54 5.36 -2.28
CA LEU A 238 4.10 6.69 -1.83
C LEU A 238 4.99 7.21 -0.70
N LEU A 239 5.27 6.35 0.30
CA LEU A 239 6.21 6.67 1.38
C LEU A 239 7.64 6.89 0.87
N SER A 240 8.06 6.24 -0.23
CA SER A 240 9.34 6.50 -0.91
C SER A 240 9.44 7.94 -1.38
N TRP A 241 8.41 8.37 -2.10
CA TRP A 241 8.38 9.70 -2.69
C TRP A 241 8.35 10.76 -1.60
N MET A 242 7.49 10.60 -0.59
CA MET A 242 7.44 11.53 0.54
C MET A 242 8.76 11.58 1.32
N SER A 243 9.40 10.43 1.57
CA SER A 243 10.64 10.36 2.35
C SER A 243 11.83 11.03 1.64
N ARG A 244 11.85 11.08 0.30
CA ARG A 244 12.89 11.81 -0.45
C ARG A 244 12.89 13.31 -0.14
N PHE A 245 11.73 13.89 0.16
CA PHE A 245 11.56 15.30 0.52
C PHE A 245 11.72 15.55 2.04
N SER A 246 11.99 14.51 2.82
CA SER A 246 12.11 14.65 4.27
C SER A 246 13.32 15.50 4.68
N LYS A 247 13.02 16.46 5.58
CA LYS A 247 13.99 17.36 6.18
C LYS A 247 14.77 16.67 7.31
N ARG A 248 14.08 15.93 8.18
CA ARG A 248 14.66 15.30 9.37
C ARG A 248 14.61 13.78 9.24
N HIS A 249 15.53 13.22 8.46
CA HIS A 249 15.63 11.78 8.26
C HIS A 249 16.54 11.12 9.31
N LEU A 250 16.44 9.79 9.46
CA LEU A 250 17.41 8.97 10.18
C LEU A 250 18.83 9.24 9.67
N THR A 251 19.77 9.52 10.57
CA THR A 251 21.22 9.62 10.30
C THR A 251 21.96 8.47 10.97
N ILE A 252 23.09 8.02 10.40
CA ILE A 252 23.84 6.85 10.90
C ILE A 252 24.73 7.23 12.09
N THR A 253 25.58 8.24 11.93
CA THR A 253 26.50 8.73 12.96
C THR A 253 25.87 9.91 13.70
N PRO A 254 26.11 10.06 15.01
CA PRO A 254 25.73 11.26 15.75
C PRO A 254 26.68 12.44 15.48
N SER A 255 27.93 12.17 15.11
CA SER A 255 28.99 13.12 14.77
C SER A 255 29.68 12.70 13.46
N GLU A 256 30.92 13.12 13.22
CA GLU A 256 31.65 12.88 11.96
C GLU A 256 31.90 11.39 11.69
N CYS A 257 31.76 10.98 10.43
CA CYS A 257 31.89 9.58 10.04
C CYS A 257 33.36 9.17 9.89
N ILE A 258 33.79 8.16 10.65
CA ILE A 258 35.14 7.56 10.51
C ILE A 258 35.25 6.50 9.38
N GLN A 259 34.24 6.40 8.51
CA GLN A 259 34.21 5.50 7.34
C GLN A 259 34.49 4.00 7.61
N CYS A 260 34.11 3.49 8.80
CA CYS A 260 34.35 2.11 9.25
C CYS A 260 33.58 1.00 8.49
N LYS A 261 32.62 1.36 7.62
CA LYS A 261 31.78 0.46 6.79
C LYS A 261 30.85 -0.50 7.55
N LEU A 262 30.77 -0.44 8.88
CA LEU A 262 29.93 -1.32 9.69
C LEU A 262 28.43 -1.15 9.40
N CYS A 263 27.99 0.09 9.16
CA CYS A 263 26.59 0.40 8.82
C CYS A 263 26.13 -0.25 7.51
N SER A 264 27.02 -0.37 6.52
CA SER A 264 26.72 -1.03 5.25
C SER A 264 26.54 -2.53 5.42
N LYS A 265 27.35 -3.17 6.27
CA LYS A 265 27.25 -4.61 6.55
C LYS A 265 26.06 -4.96 7.45
N SER A 266 25.65 -4.06 8.34
CA SER A 266 24.53 -4.30 9.26
C SER A 266 23.15 -4.01 8.67
N CYS A 267 23.07 -3.33 7.52
CA CYS A 267 21.81 -2.98 6.89
C CYS A 267 21.15 -4.20 6.21
N PRO A 268 19.98 -4.67 6.66
CA PRO A 268 19.30 -5.82 6.05
C PRO A 268 18.58 -5.48 4.73
N PHE A 269 18.61 -4.21 4.31
CA PHE A 269 17.81 -3.69 3.19
C PHE A 269 18.64 -3.16 2.02
N ASP A 270 19.97 -3.23 2.09
CA ASP A 270 20.88 -2.67 1.09
C ASP A 270 20.62 -1.18 0.80
N ALA A 271 20.27 -0.41 1.84
CA ALA A 271 19.79 0.97 1.74
C ALA A 271 20.83 2.03 2.12
N ILE A 272 22.10 1.65 2.27
CA ILE A 272 23.20 2.58 2.60
C ILE A 272 23.92 2.97 1.31
N ASP A 273 24.01 4.27 1.05
CA ASP A 273 24.80 4.85 -0.03
C ASP A 273 26.28 4.96 0.40
N TYR A 274 27.19 4.65 -0.53
CA TYR A 274 28.63 4.68 -0.31
C TYR A 274 29.22 6.06 -0.61
N PRO A 275 30.33 6.44 0.05
CA PRO A 275 31.07 7.64 -0.30
C PRO A 275 31.62 7.52 -1.74
N THR A 276 31.54 8.60 -2.49
CA THR A 276 31.98 8.63 -3.90
C THR A 276 33.48 8.91 -3.99
N ASN A 277 34.22 8.07 -4.72
CA ASN A 277 35.62 8.33 -5.04
C ASN A 277 35.71 9.31 -6.22
N GLU A 278 36.22 10.53 -5.97
CA GLU A 278 36.30 11.61 -6.96
C GLU A 278 37.08 11.21 -8.22
N LYS A 279 38.08 10.31 -8.09
CA LYS A 279 38.89 9.80 -9.21
C LYS A 279 38.12 8.87 -10.16
N GLU A 280 37.10 8.16 -9.67
CA GLU A 280 36.26 7.28 -10.50
C GLU A 280 35.22 8.07 -11.31
N VAL A 281 34.72 9.18 -10.74
CA VAL A 281 33.73 10.05 -11.40
C VAL A 281 34.32 10.66 -12.68
N VAL A 282 35.55 11.17 -12.61
CA VAL A 282 36.26 11.78 -13.74
C VAL A 282 36.54 10.75 -14.86
N LYS A 283 36.90 9.51 -14.49
CA LYS A 283 37.20 8.43 -15.46
C LYS A 283 35.97 7.88 -16.18
N SER A 284 34.81 7.93 -15.53
CA SER A 284 33.61 7.27 -16.04
C SER A 284 33.00 7.90 -17.30
N GLY A 285 33.42 9.11 -17.68
CA GLY A 285 32.92 9.83 -18.84
C GLY A 285 31.40 10.04 -18.82
N LEU A 286 30.76 9.90 -17.65
CA LEU A 286 29.34 10.11 -17.42
C LEU A 286 29.05 11.61 -17.41
N GLY A 287 29.23 12.22 -18.57
CA GLY A 287 29.02 13.62 -18.82
C GLY A 287 27.54 13.95 -19.10
N PRO A 288 27.23 15.25 -19.23
CA PRO A 288 25.89 15.76 -19.51
C PRO A 288 25.25 15.14 -20.77
N LYS A 289 26.05 14.70 -21.75
CA LYS A 289 25.55 14.00 -22.94
C LYS A 289 24.76 12.74 -22.60
N ARG A 290 25.26 11.86 -21.74
CA ARG A 290 24.53 10.63 -21.34
C ARG A 290 23.25 11.00 -20.60
N PHE A 291 23.30 11.95 -19.67
CA PHE A 291 22.10 12.43 -18.98
C PHE A 291 21.04 12.94 -19.95
N ILE A 292 21.41 13.76 -20.93
CA ILE A 292 20.51 14.28 -21.97
C ILE A 292 19.95 13.13 -22.83
N THR A 293 20.78 12.18 -23.25
CA THR A 293 20.31 11.01 -24.02
C THR A 293 19.26 10.21 -23.24
N TYR A 294 19.51 9.88 -21.97
CA TYR A 294 18.54 9.16 -21.15
C TYR A 294 17.27 9.99 -20.91
N ALA A 295 17.38 11.31 -20.75
CA ALA A 295 16.23 12.19 -20.61
C ALA A 295 15.36 12.23 -21.89
N LEU A 296 15.99 12.25 -23.07
CA LEU A 296 15.29 12.21 -24.37
C LEU A 296 14.64 10.85 -24.66
N ILE A 297 15.10 9.77 -24.01
CA ILE A 297 14.49 8.43 -24.11
C ILE A 297 13.25 8.29 -23.20
N ILE A 298 13.03 9.20 -22.22
CA ILE A 298 11.86 9.12 -21.32
C ILE A 298 10.53 9.16 -22.09
N PRO A 299 10.30 10.10 -23.04
CA PRO A 299 9.08 10.10 -23.85
C PRO A 299 8.87 8.81 -24.64
N LEU A 300 9.94 8.17 -25.11
CA LEU A 300 9.87 6.88 -25.81
C LEU A 300 9.35 5.78 -24.88
N TRP A 301 9.84 5.71 -23.64
CA TRP A 301 9.32 4.76 -22.65
C TRP A 301 7.88 5.05 -22.25
N ILE A 302 7.48 6.32 -22.17
CA ILE A 302 6.08 6.69 -21.91
C ILE A 302 5.20 6.23 -23.08
N ALA A 303 5.60 6.48 -24.33
CA ALA A 303 4.86 6.05 -25.51
C ALA A 303 4.75 4.51 -25.60
N ALA A 304 5.84 3.80 -25.32
CA ALA A 304 5.84 2.34 -25.25
C ALA A 304 4.91 1.83 -24.14
N GLY A 305 4.95 2.47 -22.96
CA GLY A 305 4.06 2.15 -21.85
C GLY A 305 2.58 2.38 -22.18
N VAL A 306 2.25 3.50 -22.82
CA VAL A 306 0.90 3.81 -23.31
C VAL A 306 0.44 2.76 -24.32
N PHE A 307 1.29 2.41 -25.29
CA PHE A 307 0.96 1.38 -26.29
C PHE A 307 0.65 0.03 -25.66
N VAL A 308 1.48 -0.43 -24.72
CA VAL A 308 1.24 -1.67 -23.97
C VAL A 308 -0.04 -1.58 -23.13
N GLY A 309 -0.24 -0.46 -22.44
CA GLY A 309 -1.45 -0.20 -21.64
C GLY A 309 -2.73 -0.30 -22.48
N VAL A 310 -2.75 0.40 -23.61
CA VAL A 310 -3.86 0.34 -24.59
C VAL A 310 -4.06 -1.06 -25.14
N LYS A 311 -3.01 -1.85 -25.41
CA LYS A 311 -3.21 -3.24 -25.87
C LYS A 311 -3.72 -4.17 -24.77
N SER A 312 -3.42 -3.88 -23.51
CA SER A 312 -3.79 -4.73 -22.37
C SER A 312 -5.21 -4.51 -21.83
N HIS A 313 -5.90 -3.43 -22.22
CA HIS A 313 -7.19 -3.06 -21.62
C HIS A 313 -8.26 -4.15 -21.71
N THR A 314 -8.35 -4.86 -22.84
CA THR A 314 -9.33 -5.95 -23.05
C THR A 314 -9.09 -7.13 -22.12
N PHE A 315 -7.83 -7.43 -21.78
CA PHE A 315 -7.50 -8.49 -20.83
C PHE A 315 -7.76 -8.03 -19.40
N LEU A 316 -7.38 -6.80 -19.05
CA LEU A 316 -7.58 -6.25 -17.71
C LEU A 316 -9.05 -6.05 -17.36
N SER A 317 -9.90 -5.69 -18.34
CA SER A 317 -11.32 -5.49 -18.12
C SER A 317 -12.05 -6.77 -17.72
N LYS A 318 -11.53 -7.96 -18.09
CA LYS A 318 -12.08 -9.27 -17.67
C LYS A 318 -11.99 -9.52 -16.16
N ALA A 319 -11.23 -8.70 -15.42
CA ALA A 319 -11.28 -8.75 -13.97
C ALA A 319 -12.64 -8.31 -13.42
N ASN A 320 -13.42 -7.56 -14.21
CA ASN A 320 -14.78 -7.17 -13.87
C ASN A 320 -15.76 -8.32 -14.19
N PRO A 321 -16.59 -8.75 -13.22
CA PRO A 321 -17.54 -9.84 -13.44
C PRO A 321 -18.49 -9.64 -14.61
N ASP A 322 -19.00 -8.42 -14.81
CA ASP A 322 -19.97 -8.11 -15.87
C ASP A 322 -19.32 -8.20 -17.26
N VAL A 323 -18.07 -7.72 -17.38
CA VAL A 323 -17.29 -7.81 -18.62
C VAL A 323 -16.93 -9.26 -18.93
N PHE A 324 -16.50 -10.02 -17.91
CA PHE A 324 -16.21 -11.44 -18.06
C PHE A 324 -17.44 -12.23 -18.50
N LEU A 325 -18.58 -11.97 -17.86
CA LEU A 325 -19.85 -12.61 -18.17
C LEU A 325 -20.34 -12.27 -19.59
N ALA A 326 -20.28 -11.00 -19.98
CA ALA A 326 -20.65 -10.56 -21.33
C ALA A 326 -19.80 -11.28 -22.39
N GLU A 327 -18.48 -11.35 -22.21
CA GLU A 327 -17.59 -12.03 -23.14
C GLU A 327 -17.80 -13.56 -23.14
N LEU A 328 -18.05 -14.17 -21.97
CA LEU A 328 -18.36 -15.59 -21.85
C LEU A 328 -19.62 -15.96 -22.64
N LEU A 329 -20.69 -15.18 -22.51
CA LEU A 329 -21.96 -15.42 -23.21
C LEU A 329 -21.87 -15.15 -24.73
N ILE A 330 -21.02 -14.22 -25.16
CA ILE A 330 -20.76 -13.98 -26.59
C ILE A 330 -19.92 -15.12 -27.19
N SER A 331 -18.86 -15.54 -26.49
CA SER A 331 -17.90 -16.54 -27.00
C SER A 331 -18.41 -17.97 -26.92
N GLN A 332 -19.24 -18.28 -25.91
CA GLN A 332 -19.80 -19.61 -25.67
C GLN A 332 -21.30 -19.53 -25.36
N PRO A 333 -22.16 -19.41 -26.40
CA PRO A 333 -23.61 -19.30 -26.20
C PRO A 333 -24.24 -20.52 -25.51
N GLU A 334 -23.59 -21.68 -25.59
CA GLU A 334 -24.06 -22.94 -25.01
C GLU A 334 -24.10 -22.91 -23.48
N VAL A 335 -23.24 -22.10 -22.83
CA VAL A 335 -23.15 -21.97 -21.37
C VAL A 335 -24.44 -21.40 -20.76
N LYS A 336 -25.30 -20.76 -21.58
CA LYS A 336 -26.64 -20.32 -21.16
C LYS A 336 -27.49 -21.48 -20.62
N ASN A 337 -27.26 -22.69 -21.11
CA ASN A 337 -28.02 -23.88 -20.75
C ASN A 337 -27.32 -24.72 -19.67
N ASP A 338 -26.15 -24.29 -19.18
CA ASP A 338 -25.41 -24.99 -18.14
C ASP A 338 -26.01 -24.66 -16.76
N PRO A 339 -26.63 -25.63 -16.06
CA PRO A 339 -27.20 -25.39 -14.74
C PRO A 339 -26.14 -25.19 -13.64
N ASP A 340 -24.89 -25.61 -13.87
CA ASP A 340 -23.83 -25.55 -12.85
C ASP A 340 -23.14 -24.18 -12.79
N ASN A 341 -23.34 -23.32 -13.79
CA ASN A 341 -22.73 -21.98 -13.83
C ASN A 341 -23.58 -20.92 -13.11
N ILE A 342 -23.27 -20.70 -11.82
CA ILE A 342 -24.01 -19.80 -10.92
C ILE A 342 -24.08 -18.36 -11.46
N ASP A 343 -23.01 -17.84 -12.07
CA ASP A 343 -22.97 -16.45 -12.54
C ASP A 343 -23.95 -16.24 -13.71
N VAL A 344 -24.03 -17.21 -14.63
CA VAL A 344 -24.95 -17.20 -15.76
C VAL A 344 -26.39 -17.38 -15.29
N GLN A 345 -26.66 -18.33 -14.40
CA GLN A 345 -28.00 -18.55 -13.85
C GLN A 345 -28.50 -17.33 -13.06
N THR A 346 -27.62 -16.67 -12.30
CA THR A 346 -27.94 -15.44 -11.57
C THR A 346 -28.29 -14.30 -12.53
N PHE A 347 -27.54 -14.17 -13.62
CA PHE A 347 -27.84 -13.18 -14.66
C PHE A 347 -29.18 -13.46 -15.35
N LEU A 348 -29.44 -14.71 -15.74
CA LEU A 348 -30.72 -15.09 -16.35
C LEU A 348 -31.90 -14.84 -15.40
N ALA A 349 -31.73 -15.12 -14.10
CA ALA A 349 -32.72 -14.84 -13.07
C ALA A 349 -32.95 -13.34 -12.82
N SER A 350 -31.94 -12.49 -13.10
CA SER A 350 -32.06 -11.04 -12.94
C SER A 350 -33.03 -10.39 -13.94
N GLY A 351 -33.36 -11.08 -15.04
CA GLY A 351 -34.23 -10.57 -16.10
C GLY A 351 -33.61 -9.47 -16.97
N LYS A 352 -32.33 -9.12 -16.77
CA LYS A 352 -31.61 -8.18 -17.64
C LYS A 352 -31.46 -8.76 -19.05
N SER A 353 -31.62 -7.91 -20.07
CA SER A 353 -31.38 -8.32 -21.44
C SER A 353 -29.87 -8.45 -21.73
N MET A 354 -29.53 -9.32 -22.69
CA MET A 354 -28.14 -9.45 -23.15
C MET A 354 -27.59 -8.13 -23.71
N GLU A 355 -28.43 -7.33 -24.38
CA GLU A 355 -28.04 -6.05 -24.94
C GLU A 355 -27.60 -5.06 -23.86
N THR A 356 -28.36 -4.96 -22.76
CA THR A 356 -28.00 -4.11 -21.62
C THR A 356 -26.69 -4.57 -20.96
N LEU A 357 -26.47 -5.88 -20.82
CA LEU A 357 -25.20 -6.39 -20.26
C LEU A 357 -24.00 -6.03 -21.14
N VAL A 358 -24.14 -6.16 -22.46
CA VAL A 358 -23.07 -5.82 -23.41
C VAL A 358 -22.79 -4.32 -23.43
N GLU A 359 -23.82 -3.49 -23.32
CA GLU A 359 -23.67 -2.03 -23.21
C GLU A 359 -22.95 -1.63 -21.90
N GLU A 360 -23.39 -2.18 -20.75
CA GLU A 360 -22.74 -1.97 -19.45
C GLU A 360 -21.27 -2.42 -19.49
N ALA A 361 -20.99 -3.60 -20.06
CA ALA A 361 -19.64 -4.12 -20.22
C ALA A 361 -18.77 -3.23 -21.15
N GLY A 362 -19.34 -2.69 -22.23
CA GLY A 362 -18.67 -1.76 -23.14
C GLY A 362 -18.23 -0.48 -22.44
N ILE A 363 -19.11 0.11 -21.62
CA ILE A 363 -18.79 1.31 -20.82
C ILE A 363 -17.63 1.02 -19.85
N ILE A 364 -17.63 -0.15 -19.22
CA ILE A 364 -16.54 -0.57 -18.32
C ILE A 364 -15.24 -0.74 -19.13
N GLN A 365 -15.29 -1.40 -20.29
CA GLN A 365 -14.13 -1.60 -21.16
C GLN A 365 -13.50 -0.29 -21.62
N ASP A 366 -14.31 0.74 -21.93
CA ASP A 366 -13.83 2.09 -22.28
C ASP A 366 -13.15 2.80 -21.11
N LYS A 367 -13.67 2.63 -19.89
CA LYS A 367 -12.98 3.10 -18.67
C LYS A 367 -11.63 2.41 -18.50
N PHE A 368 -11.57 1.10 -18.75
CA PHE A 368 -10.31 0.35 -18.74
C PHE A 368 -9.35 0.78 -19.84
N TYR A 369 -9.83 1.17 -21.02
CA TYR A 369 -8.99 1.71 -22.09
C TYR A 369 -8.25 2.97 -21.64
N THR A 370 -8.99 3.95 -21.12
CA THR A 370 -8.43 5.21 -20.63
C THR A 370 -7.53 4.99 -19.41
N GLY A 371 -7.99 4.19 -18.44
CA GLY A 371 -7.22 3.88 -17.23
C GLY A 371 -5.92 3.13 -17.51
N SER A 372 -5.95 2.12 -18.40
CA SER A 372 -4.77 1.33 -18.75
C SER A 372 -3.75 2.15 -19.55
N MET A 373 -4.22 3.08 -20.39
CA MET A 373 -3.36 4.06 -21.06
C MET A 373 -2.59 4.94 -20.05
N ILE A 374 -3.29 5.50 -19.05
CA ILE A 374 -2.66 6.33 -18.00
C ILE A 374 -1.69 5.49 -17.15
N ALA A 375 -2.11 4.29 -16.72
CA ALA A 375 -1.28 3.38 -15.95
C ALA A 375 -0.01 2.97 -16.73
N GLY A 376 -0.15 2.65 -18.01
CA GLY A 376 0.96 2.33 -18.90
C GLY A 376 1.93 3.49 -19.07
N GLY A 377 1.43 4.69 -19.31
CA GLY A 377 2.25 5.91 -19.38
C GLY A 377 3.02 6.20 -18.09
N PHE A 378 2.37 6.02 -16.93
CA PHE A 378 3.01 6.14 -15.62
C PHE A 378 4.13 5.11 -15.43
N LEU A 379 3.92 3.84 -15.79
CA LEU A 379 4.96 2.82 -15.69
C LEU A 379 6.14 3.10 -16.64
N GLY A 380 5.86 3.56 -17.86
CA GLY A 380 6.87 4.04 -18.79
C GLY A 380 7.72 5.17 -18.20
N LEU A 381 7.08 6.15 -17.54
CA LEU A 381 7.77 7.23 -16.83
C LEU A 381 8.64 6.70 -15.69
N VAL A 382 8.13 5.77 -14.88
CA VAL A 382 8.89 5.17 -13.77
C VAL A 382 10.13 4.45 -14.27
N ILE A 383 10.02 3.67 -15.35
CA ILE A 383 11.16 2.99 -15.99
C ILE A 383 12.17 4.01 -16.50
N GLY A 384 11.71 5.01 -17.27
CA GLY A 384 12.56 6.07 -17.79
C GLY A 384 13.32 6.83 -16.69
N MET A 385 12.63 7.21 -15.61
CA MET A 385 13.23 7.88 -14.46
C MET A 385 14.20 6.98 -13.68
N THR A 386 13.92 5.68 -13.59
CA THR A 386 14.81 4.71 -12.94
C THR A 386 16.12 4.57 -13.72
N LEU A 387 16.04 4.50 -15.06
CA LEU A 387 17.21 4.49 -15.94
C LEU A 387 17.99 5.81 -15.85
N LEU A 388 17.31 6.96 -15.89
CA LEU A 388 17.96 8.27 -15.73
C LEU A 388 18.70 8.37 -14.40
N ASN A 389 18.11 7.89 -13.30
CA ASN A 389 18.74 7.92 -11.98
C ASN A 389 19.98 7.01 -11.86
N THR A 390 20.24 6.12 -12.83
CA THR A 390 21.50 5.34 -12.87
C THR A 390 22.68 6.14 -13.39
N VAL A 391 22.43 7.20 -14.15
CA VAL A 391 23.47 8.09 -14.71
C VAL A 391 23.65 9.38 -13.90
N VAL A 392 22.77 9.65 -12.94
CA VAL A 392 22.88 10.79 -12.03
C VAL A 392 23.93 10.51 -10.95
N PHE A 393 25.02 11.27 -10.99
CA PHE A 393 26.03 11.25 -9.93
C PHE A 393 25.65 12.20 -8.80
N ARG A 394 25.84 11.74 -7.57
CA ARG A 394 25.68 12.55 -6.37
C ARG A 394 26.98 12.46 -5.57
N LYS A 395 27.61 13.61 -5.34
CA LYS A 395 28.80 13.70 -4.49
C LYS A 395 28.38 13.43 -3.04
N ARG A 396 28.97 12.41 -2.43
CA ARG A 396 28.78 12.01 -1.04
C ARG A 396 30.15 11.84 -0.41
N GLN A 397 30.36 12.48 0.75
CA GLN A 397 31.61 12.35 1.51
C GLN A 397 31.58 11.15 2.45
N ASP A 398 30.41 10.82 2.99
CA ASP A 398 30.22 9.81 4.02
C ASP A 398 29.20 8.74 3.64
N TYR A 399 29.12 7.70 4.47
CA TYR A 399 28.04 6.71 4.41
C TYR A 399 26.73 7.34 4.87
N GLU A 400 25.74 7.35 3.99
CA GLU A 400 24.44 7.94 4.27
C GLU A 400 23.30 6.96 3.96
N PRO A 401 22.20 6.96 4.72
CA PRO A 401 21.04 6.16 4.38
C PRO A 401 20.31 6.78 3.19
N HIS A 402 20.02 5.98 2.16
CA HIS A 402 19.26 6.44 1.00
C HIS A 402 17.84 6.85 1.41
N LYS A 403 17.51 8.14 1.34
CA LYS A 403 16.23 8.72 1.81
C LYS A 403 14.98 8.00 1.28
N GLY A 404 15.05 7.45 0.07
CA GLY A 404 13.94 6.72 -0.55
C GLY A 404 13.90 5.23 -0.21
N ASN A 405 15.01 4.58 0.13
CA ASN A 405 15.06 3.11 0.27
C ASN A 405 15.22 2.67 1.73
N CYS A 406 15.65 3.58 2.61
CA CYS A 406 15.80 3.32 4.03
C CYS A 406 14.42 3.25 4.71
N TYR A 407 14.17 2.17 5.44
CA TYR A 407 12.96 1.97 6.26
C TYR A 407 13.11 2.50 7.69
N SER A 408 14.14 3.30 7.97
CA SER A 408 14.41 3.94 9.27
C SER A 408 14.40 2.98 10.48
N CYS A 409 14.77 1.71 10.28
CA CYS A 409 14.70 0.66 11.33
C CYS A 409 15.65 0.88 12.52
N GLY A 410 16.64 1.77 12.40
CA GLY A 410 17.62 2.07 13.45
C GLY A 410 18.74 1.04 13.63
N ARG A 411 18.74 -0.09 12.92
CA ARG A 411 19.74 -1.16 13.12
C ARG A 411 21.17 -0.69 12.84
N CYS A 412 21.38 0.25 11.93
CA CYS A 412 22.71 0.82 11.65
C CYS A 412 23.27 1.67 12.80
N MET A 413 22.42 2.15 13.72
CA MET A 413 22.85 2.99 14.85
C MET A 413 23.57 2.15 15.91
N ASP A 414 23.08 0.95 16.21
CA ASP A 414 23.68 0.05 17.21
C ASP A 414 25.08 -0.44 16.82
N TYR A 415 25.40 -0.44 15.53
CA TYR A 415 26.70 -0.88 14.99
C TYR A 415 27.66 0.30 14.73
N CYS A 416 27.23 1.52 15.01
CA CYS A 416 28.06 2.70 14.84
C CYS A 416 28.98 2.86 16.06
N PRO A 417 30.32 2.77 15.90
CA PRO A 417 31.26 2.91 17.02
C PRO A 417 31.44 4.36 17.47
N VAL A 418 30.91 5.31 16.69
CA VAL A 418 30.97 6.73 17.00
C VAL A 418 29.86 7.06 17.99
N GLU A 419 30.24 7.28 19.25
CA GLU A 419 29.37 7.79 20.30
C GLU A 419 29.27 9.32 20.24
N LYS A 420 28.28 9.87 20.96
CA LYS A 420 27.99 11.31 20.97
C LYS A 420 29.04 12.11 21.71
#